data_AF-A0A3C1UFC9-F1
#
_entry.id   AF-A0A3C1UFC9-F1
#
_cell.length_a   1.000
_cell.length_b   1.000
_cell.length_c   1.000
_cell.angle_alpha   90.00
_cell.angle_beta   90.00
_cell.angle_gamma   90.00
#
_symmetry.space_group_name_H-M   'P 1'
#
loop_
_entity.id
_entity.type
_entity.pdbx_description
1 polymer ?
#
loop_
_entity_poly.entity_id
_entity_poly.type
_entity_poly.pdbx_seq_one_letter_code
_entity_poly.pdbx_strand_id
1 'polypeptide(L)'
;MANLLQVENLTKSFGVNSLFDDINFTINEGDKVGLIAKNGTGKSTLLSIIAGDDTPDDGKLIFKNDVTIGYLKQLPQFEPHLSVMDTCLIGDDDQSKAIRQYENALIEGNNEEMTKAIQAMDLASAWDYEERFKQILSQLKIDDFKQRISELSGGQIKRVALAKILISNPQFLILDEPTNHLDIDMIEWLEAYLSRSRMTILMVTHDRYFLDKICSK
;
A
#
# COMPACT_ATOMS: atom_id res chain seq x y z
N MET A 1 -19.34 -15.52 -2.09
CA MET A 1 -18.36 -14.45 -2.37
C MET A 1 -17.56 -14.88 -3.59
N ALA A 2 -17.09 -13.96 -4.42
CA ALA A 2 -16.28 -14.31 -5.59
C ALA A 2 -14.83 -14.55 -5.15
N ASN A 3 -14.14 -15.49 -5.81
CA ASN A 3 -12.72 -15.74 -5.60
C ASN A 3 -11.93 -14.55 -6.16
N LEU A 4 -11.07 -13.94 -5.35
CA LEU A 4 -10.17 -12.88 -5.79
C LEU A 4 -8.82 -13.44 -6.23
N LEU A 5 -8.28 -14.37 -5.43
CA LEU A 5 -7.01 -15.05 -5.66
C LEU A 5 -7.16 -16.53 -5.30
N GLN A 6 -6.72 -17.40 -6.20
CA GLN A 6 -6.52 -18.82 -5.97
C GLN A 6 -5.05 -19.18 -6.22
N VAL A 7 -4.44 -19.83 -5.23
CA VAL A 7 -3.04 -20.28 -5.26
C VAL A 7 -3.06 -21.80 -5.30
N GLU A 8 -2.42 -22.38 -6.32
CA GLU A 8 -2.35 -23.84 -6.55
C GLU A 8 -0.89 -24.32 -6.62
N ASN A 9 -0.56 -25.30 -5.77
CA ASN A 9 0.72 -26.00 -5.71
C ASN A 9 1.96 -25.09 -5.68
N LEU A 10 1.85 -23.93 -5.02
CA LEU A 10 2.88 -22.90 -5.09
C LEU A 10 4.12 -23.33 -4.33
N THR A 11 5.27 -23.35 -5.02
CA THR A 11 6.55 -23.79 -4.49
C THR A 11 7.64 -22.77 -4.78
N LYS A 12 8.51 -22.52 -3.80
CA LYS A 12 9.67 -21.63 -3.96
C LYS A 12 10.84 -22.11 -3.11
N SER A 13 12.00 -22.15 -3.74
CA SER A 13 13.30 -22.47 -3.13
C SER A 13 14.29 -21.32 -3.29
N PHE A 14 15.24 -21.24 -2.37
CA PHE A 14 16.39 -20.35 -2.49
C PHE A 14 17.68 -21.19 -2.41
N GLY A 15 18.30 -21.41 -3.57
CA GLY A 15 19.41 -22.36 -3.70
C GLY A 15 18.93 -23.79 -3.43
N VAL A 16 19.48 -24.41 -2.38
CA VAL A 16 19.12 -25.78 -1.98
C VAL A 16 18.03 -25.84 -0.91
N ASN A 17 17.64 -24.70 -0.34
CA ASN A 17 16.66 -24.65 0.74
C ASN A 17 15.29 -24.33 0.17
N SER A 18 14.33 -25.24 0.34
CA SER A 18 12.93 -24.90 0.11
C SER A 18 12.46 -23.89 1.15
N LEU A 19 11.85 -22.80 0.69
CA LEU A 19 11.19 -21.82 1.56
C LEU A 19 9.78 -22.30 1.90
N PHE A 20 9.09 -22.82 0.90
CA PHE A 20 7.78 -23.47 1.02
C PHE A 20 7.51 -24.35 -0.20
N ASP A 21 6.76 -25.42 0.05
CA ASP A 21 6.38 -26.44 -0.94
C ASP A 21 4.85 -26.63 -0.93
N ASP A 22 4.26 -26.76 -2.11
CA ASP A 22 2.86 -27.17 -2.32
C ASP A 22 1.82 -26.35 -1.53
N ILE A 23 1.99 -25.02 -1.51
CA ILE A 23 1.02 -24.14 -0.87
C ILE A 23 -0.25 -24.04 -1.72
N ASN A 24 -1.40 -24.29 -1.07
CA ASN A 24 -2.72 -24.23 -1.69
C ASN A 24 -3.69 -23.42 -0.79
N PHE A 25 -4.24 -22.32 -1.31
CA PHE A 25 -5.27 -21.56 -0.62
C PHE A 25 -6.08 -20.67 -1.57
N THR A 26 -7.17 -20.10 -1.07
CA THR A 26 -8.03 -19.17 -1.80
C THR A 26 -8.37 -17.97 -0.91
N ILE A 27 -8.30 -16.77 -1.48
CA ILE A 27 -8.74 -15.53 -0.86
C ILE A 27 -9.95 -15.02 -1.65
N ASN A 28 -11.06 -14.78 -0.93
CA ASN A 28 -12.28 -14.24 -1.51
C ASN A 28 -12.31 -12.72 -1.38
N GLU A 29 -13.11 -12.07 -2.22
CA GLU A 29 -13.34 -10.63 -2.10
C GLU A 29 -13.86 -10.24 -0.70
N GLY A 30 -13.20 -9.27 -0.09
CA GLY A 30 -13.50 -8.77 1.26
C GLY A 30 -12.92 -9.61 2.40
N ASP A 31 -12.22 -10.71 2.10
CA ASP A 31 -11.49 -11.46 3.12
C ASP A 31 -10.36 -10.58 3.70
N LYS A 32 -10.13 -10.71 5.01
CA LYS A 32 -9.00 -10.11 5.71
C LYS A 32 -8.23 -11.24 6.37
N VAL A 33 -7.11 -11.59 5.77
CA VAL A 33 -6.37 -12.82 6.06
C VAL A 33 -5.04 -12.49 6.71
N GLY A 34 -4.77 -13.13 7.85
CA GLY A 34 -3.49 -13.05 8.55
C GLY A 34 -2.59 -14.26 8.23
N LEU A 35 -1.38 -14.03 7.74
CA LEU A 35 -0.38 -15.07 7.58
C LEU A 35 0.57 -15.09 8.79
N ILE A 36 0.47 -16.15 9.60
CA ILE A 36 1.35 -16.39 10.74
C ILE A 36 2.31 -17.53 10.39
N ALA A 37 3.60 -17.23 10.31
CA ALA A 37 4.65 -18.24 10.18
C ALA A 37 5.92 -17.83 10.92
N LYS A 38 6.81 -18.80 11.18
CA LYS A 38 8.11 -18.57 11.83
C LYS A 38 9.00 -17.67 10.96
N ASN A 39 10.05 -17.09 11.55
CA ASN A 39 10.99 -16.28 10.77
C ASN A 39 11.83 -17.18 9.86
N GLY A 40 12.12 -16.68 8.66
CA GLY A 40 12.88 -17.43 7.64
C GLY A 40 12.07 -18.43 6.80
N THR A 41 10.74 -18.51 6.96
CA THR A 41 9.89 -19.45 6.19
C THR A 41 9.36 -18.86 4.87
N GLY A 42 10.00 -17.84 4.32
CA GLY A 42 9.61 -17.25 3.03
C GLY A 42 8.34 -16.38 3.02
N LYS A 43 7.89 -15.83 4.16
CA LYS A 43 6.69 -14.97 4.23
C LYS A 43 6.72 -13.81 3.23
N SER A 44 7.76 -12.98 3.29
CA SER A 44 7.92 -11.85 2.37
C SER A 44 8.08 -12.29 0.92
N THR A 45 8.67 -13.46 0.68
CA THR A 45 8.78 -14.06 -0.65
C THR A 45 7.42 -14.47 -1.19
N LEU A 46 6.57 -15.12 -0.37
CA LEU A 46 5.20 -15.45 -0.74
C LEU A 46 4.40 -14.17 -1.07
N LEU A 47 4.49 -13.14 -0.24
CA LEU A 47 3.84 -11.85 -0.50
C LEU A 47 4.33 -11.20 -1.79
N SER A 48 5.65 -11.25 -2.05
CA SER A 48 6.26 -10.70 -3.28
C SER A 48 5.79 -11.45 -4.52
N ILE A 49 5.69 -12.78 -4.47
CA ILE A 49 5.14 -13.59 -5.56
C ILE A 49 3.68 -13.24 -5.82
N ILE A 50 2.88 -13.09 -4.77
CA ILE A 50 1.46 -12.71 -4.90
C ILE A 50 1.33 -11.28 -5.46
N ALA A 51 2.22 -10.37 -5.07
CA ALA A 51 2.25 -9.01 -5.62
C ALA A 51 2.77 -8.93 -7.06
N GLY A 52 3.35 -10.02 -7.60
CA GLY A 52 3.97 -10.06 -8.93
C GLY A 52 5.41 -9.54 -9.00
N ASP A 53 6.05 -9.30 -7.85
CA ASP A 53 7.43 -8.82 -7.74
C ASP A 53 8.48 -9.94 -7.79
N ASP A 54 8.07 -11.19 -7.64
CA ASP A 54 8.91 -12.39 -7.74
C ASP A 54 8.11 -13.51 -8.43
N THR A 55 8.80 -14.55 -8.91
CA THR A 55 8.17 -15.69 -9.62
C THR A 55 8.27 -16.95 -8.77
N PRO A 56 7.26 -17.82 -8.74
CA PRO A 56 7.41 -19.14 -8.12
C PRO A 56 8.29 -20.06 -8.97
N ASP A 57 8.78 -21.15 -8.37
CA ASP A 57 9.49 -22.21 -9.11
C ASP A 57 8.50 -23.22 -9.71
N ASP A 58 7.38 -23.47 -9.03
CA ASP A 58 6.26 -24.29 -9.50
C ASP A 58 4.93 -23.78 -8.94
N GLY A 59 3.83 -24.23 -9.54
CA GLY A 59 2.47 -23.82 -9.21
C GLY A 59 2.03 -22.56 -9.97
N LYS A 60 0.84 -22.05 -9.63
CA LYS A 60 0.26 -20.87 -10.31
C LYS A 60 -0.63 -20.06 -9.38
N LEU A 61 -0.74 -18.78 -9.72
CA LEU A 61 -1.64 -17.82 -9.11
C LEU A 61 -2.73 -17.47 -10.12
N ILE A 62 -3.99 -17.59 -9.73
CA ILE A 62 -5.15 -17.27 -10.55
C ILE A 62 -5.88 -16.11 -9.87
N PHE A 63 -5.75 -14.92 -10.44
CA PHE A 63 -6.47 -13.73 -9.99
C PHE A 63 -7.80 -13.59 -10.75
N LYS A 64 -8.76 -12.92 -10.11
CA LYS A 64 -9.89 -12.31 -10.83
C LYS A 64 -9.35 -11.29 -11.86
N ASN A 65 -10.08 -11.09 -12.95
CA ASN A 65 -9.71 -10.10 -13.97
C ASN A 65 -9.66 -8.68 -13.38
N ASP A 66 -8.69 -7.90 -13.85
CA ASP A 66 -8.52 -6.46 -13.58
C ASP A 66 -8.37 -6.09 -12.09
N VAL A 67 -7.80 -6.99 -11.28
CA VAL A 67 -7.56 -6.73 -9.86
C VAL A 67 -6.42 -5.73 -9.68
N THR A 68 -6.70 -4.62 -8.98
CA THR A 68 -5.66 -3.69 -8.53
C THR A 68 -5.04 -4.17 -7.22
N ILE A 69 -3.71 -4.32 -7.21
CA ILE A 69 -2.94 -4.79 -6.05
C ILE A 69 -2.09 -3.65 -5.51
N GLY A 70 -2.15 -3.43 -4.20
CA GLY A 70 -1.21 -2.57 -3.48
C GLY A 70 -0.38 -3.38 -2.51
N TYR A 71 0.96 -3.28 -2.58
CA TYR A 71 1.86 -4.07 -1.76
C TYR A 71 2.81 -3.21 -0.93
N LEU A 72 2.70 -3.30 0.39
CA LEU A 72 3.63 -2.71 1.35
C LEU A 72 4.75 -3.70 1.66
N LYS A 73 5.90 -3.49 1.03
CA LYS A 73 7.13 -4.23 1.33
C LYS A 73 7.65 -3.90 2.73
N GLN A 74 8.31 -4.88 3.35
CA GLN A 74 8.99 -4.67 4.63
C GLN A 74 10.03 -3.53 4.58
N LEU A 75 10.78 -3.47 3.48
CA LEU A 75 11.76 -2.43 3.16
C LEU A 75 11.38 -1.73 1.84
N PRO A 76 10.58 -0.66 1.89
CA PRO A 76 10.20 0.07 0.68
C PRO A 76 11.42 0.82 0.12
N GLN A 77 11.49 0.89 -1.21
CA GLN A 77 12.51 1.65 -1.94
C GLN A 77 11.81 2.69 -2.81
N PHE A 78 12.34 3.90 -2.78
CA PHE A 78 11.86 5.03 -3.55
C PHE A 78 13.03 5.78 -4.14
N GLU A 79 12.77 6.50 -5.24
CA GLU A 79 13.73 7.40 -5.85
C GLU A 79 14.08 8.54 -4.88
N PRO A 80 15.35 8.68 -4.45
CA PRO A 80 15.71 9.60 -3.35
C PRO A 80 15.41 11.07 -3.62
N HIS A 81 15.33 11.46 -4.89
CA HIS A 81 15.14 12.84 -5.32
C HIS A 81 13.67 13.27 -5.38
N LEU A 82 12.72 12.32 -5.34
CA LEU A 82 11.30 12.63 -5.35
C LEU A 82 10.87 13.25 -4.02
N SER A 83 9.84 14.09 -4.08
CA SER A 83 9.15 14.56 -2.89
C SER A 83 8.20 13.48 -2.34
N VAL A 84 7.73 13.66 -1.10
CA VAL A 84 6.64 12.86 -0.53
C VAL A 84 5.41 12.88 -1.45
N MET A 85 5.01 14.07 -1.91
CA MET A 85 3.86 14.25 -2.80
C MET A 85 4.03 13.46 -4.09
N ASP A 86 5.17 13.62 -4.76
CA ASP A 86 5.43 12.93 -6.04
C ASP A 86 5.47 11.42 -5.85
N THR A 87 5.99 10.95 -4.71
CA THR A 87 6.04 9.52 -4.38
C THR A 87 4.65 8.91 -4.14
N CYS A 88 3.74 9.68 -3.54
CA CYS A 88 2.37 9.24 -3.27
C CYS A 88 1.47 9.36 -4.50
N LEU A 89 1.72 10.32 -5.39
CA LEU A 89 0.89 10.61 -6.56
C LEU A 89 1.49 10.11 -7.88
N ILE A 90 2.32 9.07 -7.91
CA ILE A 90 3.11 8.67 -9.12
C ILE A 90 2.26 8.46 -10.40
N GLY A 91 0.95 8.26 -10.29
CA GLY A 91 0.07 8.17 -11.44
C GLY A 91 0.21 9.32 -12.43
N ASP A 92 0.23 8.96 -13.71
CA ASP A 92 0.07 9.88 -14.84
C ASP A 92 -1.40 10.16 -15.17
N ASP A 93 -2.30 9.73 -14.28
CA ASP A 93 -3.73 10.03 -14.38
C ASP A 93 -4.01 11.52 -14.12
N ASP A 94 -5.18 11.95 -14.59
CA ASP A 94 -5.58 13.35 -14.54
C ASP A 94 -5.76 13.85 -13.09
N GLN A 95 -6.14 12.97 -12.15
CA GLN A 95 -6.32 13.35 -10.75
C GLN A 95 -4.97 13.65 -10.11
N SER A 96 -4.01 12.72 -10.22
CA SER A 96 -2.67 12.88 -9.69
C SER A 96 -1.97 14.13 -10.23
N LYS A 97 -2.13 14.43 -11.53
CA LYS A 97 -1.59 15.65 -12.16
C LYS A 97 -2.24 16.92 -11.64
N ALA A 98 -3.57 16.94 -11.53
CA ALA A 98 -4.32 18.08 -11.01
C ALA A 98 -3.93 18.41 -9.56
N ILE A 99 -3.79 17.37 -8.71
CA ILE A 99 -3.41 17.55 -7.30
C ILE A 99 -2.01 18.14 -7.19
N ARG A 100 -1.02 17.60 -7.94
CA ARG A 100 0.33 18.17 -7.97
C ARG A 100 0.32 19.64 -8.37
N GLN A 101 -0.46 19.99 -9.39
CA GLN A 101 -0.57 21.37 -9.86
C GLN A 101 -1.17 22.28 -8.78
N TYR A 102 -2.23 21.82 -8.11
CA TYR A 102 -2.91 22.55 -7.05
C TYR A 102 -2.03 22.77 -5.82
N GLU A 103 -1.39 21.73 -5.30
CA GLU A 103 -0.50 21.84 -4.13
C GLU A 103 0.70 22.76 -4.40
N ASN A 104 1.27 22.70 -5.61
CA ASN A 104 2.34 23.62 -5.99
C ASN A 104 1.85 25.07 -6.08
N ALA A 105 0.66 25.29 -6.66
CA ALA A 105 0.06 26.62 -6.77
C ALA A 105 -0.30 27.23 -5.40
N LEU A 106 -0.66 26.42 -4.39
CA LEU A 106 -0.96 26.91 -3.03
C LEU A 106 0.24 27.57 -2.35
N ILE A 107 1.45 27.13 -2.69
CA ILE A 107 2.67 27.56 -1.99
C ILE A 107 3.37 28.69 -2.73
N GLU A 108 3.49 28.59 -4.05
CA GLU A 108 4.29 29.49 -4.89
C GLU A 108 3.50 30.13 -6.04
N GLY A 109 2.23 29.75 -6.22
CA GLY A 109 1.45 30.14 -7.38
C GLY A 109 0.88 31.55 -7.31
N ASN A 110 0.79 32.20 -8.47
CA ASN A 110 0.02 33.43 -8.61
C ASN A 110 -1.49 33.16 -8.78
N ASN A 111 -2.31 34.22 -8.78
CA ASN A 111 -3.77 34.09 -8.92
C ASN A 111 -4.21 33.35 -10.20
N GLU A 112 -3.48 33.49 -11.31
CA GLU A 112 -3.79 32.82 -12.57
C GLU A 112 -3.48 31.32 -12.50
N GLU A 113 -2.34 30.95 -11.92
CA GLU A 113 -1.95 29.56 -11.69
C GLU A 113 -2.89 28.85 -10.73
N MET A 114 -3.29 29.52 -9.65
CA MET A 114 -4.30 29.02 -8.72
C MET A 114 -5.63 28.76 -9.43
N THR A 115 -6.08 29.71 -10.25
CA THR A 115 -7.33 29.56 -11.02
C THR A 115 -7.27 28.36 -11.98
N LYS A 116 -6.15 28.19 -12.69
CA LYS A 116 -5.93 27.04 -13.57
C LYS A 116 -5.91 25.73 -12.81
N ALA A 117 -5.27 25.70 -11.64
CA ALA A 117 -5.19 24.50 -10.82
C ALA A 117 -6.56 24.09 -10.27
N ILE A 118 -7.36 25.04 -9.79
CA ILE A 118 -8.74 24.78 -9.34
C ILE A 118 -9.59 24.20 -10.50
N GLN A 119 -9.48 24.78 -11.69
CA GLN A 119 -10.19 24.25 -12.88
C GLN A 119 -9.75 22.83 -13.24
N ALA A 120 -8.44 22.53 -13.13
CA ALA A 120 -7.93 21.18 -13.37
C ALA A 120 -8.45 20.18 -12.32
N MET A 121 -8.53 20.59 -11.05
CA MET A 121 -9.09 19.79 -9.96
C MET A 121 -10.56 19.46 -10.20
N ASP A 122 -11.36 20.45 -10.62
CA ASP A 122 -12.77 20.26 -10.95
C ASP A 122 -12.95 19.30 -12.13
N LEU A 123 -12.18 19.50 -13.22
CA LEU A 123 -12.24 18.66 -14.41
C LEU A 123 -11.89 17.19 -14.10
N ALA A 124 -10.86 16.98 -13.30
CA ALA A 124 -10.40 15.65 -12.89
C ALA A 124 -11.25 15.03 -11.77
N SER A 125 -12.22 15.77 -11.20
CA SER A 125 -12.94 15.36 -9.99
C SER A 125 -11.99 14.94 -8.86
N ALA A 126 -10.91 15.71 -8.67
CA ALA A 126 -9.77 15.32 -7.85
C ALA A 126 -9.88 15.72 -6.37
N TRP A 127 -10.91 16.48 -5.98
CA TRP A 127 -11.09 16.97 -4.60
C TRP A 127 -11.18 15.85 -3.56
N ASP A 128 -12.01 14.83 -3.79
CA ASP A 128 -12.13 13.69 -2.86
C ASP A 128 -10.81 12.90 -2.74
N TYR A 129 -10.02 12.87 -3.82
CA TYR A 129 -8.71 12.22 -3.84
C TYR A 129 -7.71 13.04 -3.02
N GLU A 130 -7.65 14.36 -3.25
CA GLU A 130 -6.79 15.29 -2.51
C GLU A 130 -7.10 15.28 -1.01
N GLU A 131 -8.39 15.26 -0.65
CA GLU A 131 -8.79 15.23 0.74
C GLU A 131 -8.31 13.94 1.41
N ARG A 132 -8.51 12.80 0.74
CA ARG A 132 -7.98 11.49 1.20
C ARG A 132 -6.46 11.51 1.32
N PHE A 133 -5.76 12.09 0.35
CA PHE A 133 -4.30 12.25 0.35
C PHE A 133 -3.84 13.03 1.58
N LYS A 134 -4.42 14.19 1.86
CA LYS A 134 -4.07 15.03 3.02
C LYS A 134 -4.42 14.35 4.35
N GLN A 135 -5.61 13.75 4.44
CA GLN A 135 -6.04 13.05 5.64
C GLN A 135 -5.11 11.89 5.99
N ILE A 136 -4.75 11.03 5.03
CA ILE A 136 -3.86 9.89 5.27
C ILE A 136 -2.46 10.35 5.68
N LEU A 137 -1.88 11.34 4.99
CA LEU A 137 -0.54 11.84 5.34
C LEU A 137 -0.51 12.49 6.73
N SER A 138 -1.54 13.27 7.07
CA SER A 138 -1.67 13.89 8.39
C SER A 138 -1.78 12.84 9.50
N GLN A 139 -2.60 11.79 9.32
CA GLN A 139 -2.73 10.70 10.30
C GLN A 139 -1.42 9.94 10.49
N LEU A 140 -0.61 9.83 9.43
CA LEU A 140 0.72 9.23 9.48
C LEU A 140 1.83 10.21 9.90
N LYS A 141 1.48 11.41 10.37
CA LYS A 141 2.41 12.46 10.84
C LYS A 141 3.47 12.78 9.78
N ILE A 142 3.03 12.97 8.54
CA ILE A 142 3.82 13.44 7.40
C ILE A 142 3.23 14.78 6.99
N ASP A 143 3.83 15.87 7.45
CA ASP A 143 3.26 17.22 7.29
C ASP A 143 3.90 17.99 6.12
N ASP A 144 5.15 17.68 5.77
CA ASP A 144 5.86 18.32 4.65
C ASP A 144 5.80 17.44 3.40
N PHE A 145 4.93 17.82 2.46
CA PHE A 145 4.73 17.10 1.22
C PHE A 145 5.85 17.33 0.18
N LYS A 146 6.65 18.39 0.36
CA LYS A 146 7.79 18.75 -0.52
C LYS A 146 9.10 18.13 -0.04
N GLN A 147 9.15 17.66 1.21
CA GLN A 147 10.31 16.98 1.76
C GLN A 147 10.77 15.85 0.84
N ARG A 148 12.08 15.77 0.58
CA ARG A 148 12.64 14.76 -0.31
C ARG A 148 12.74 13.42 0.40
N ILE A 149 12.54 12.33 -0.33
CA ILE A 149 12.71 10.97 0.19
C ILE A 149 14.09 10.78 0.84
N SER A 150 15.15 11.36 0.27
CA SER A 150 16.52 11.28 0.82
C SER A 150 16.68 11.89 2.21
N GLU A 151 15.77 12.78 2.63
CA GLU A 151 15.81 13.48 3.91
C GLU A 151 15.01 12.75 5.01
N LEU A 152 14.26 11.71 4.63
CA LEU A 152 13.41 10.96 5.53
C LEU A 152 14.19 9.86 6.28
N SER A 153 13.85 9.67 7.55
CA SER A 153 14.26 8.48 8.31
C SER A 153 13.61 7.21 7.74
N GLY A 154 14.20 6.03 8.00
CA GLY A 154 13.61 4.75 7.54
C GLY A 154 12.17 4.53 8.01
N GLY A 155 11.80 4.98 9.21
CA GLY A 155 10.43 4.95 9.70
C GLY A 155 9.49 5.90 8.94
N GLN A 156 9.96 7.10 8.56
CA GLN A 156 9.20 8.02 7.71
C GLN A 156 9.02 7.44 6.29
N ILE A 157 10.06 6.85 5.70
CA ILE A 157 9.95 6.16 4.40
C ILE A 157 8.88 5.06 4.46
N LYS A 158 8.85 4.27 5.54
CA LYS A 158 7.81 3.24 5.72
C LYS A 158 6.40 3.84 5.83
N ARG A 159 6.24 4.96 6.55
CA ARG A 159 4.97 5.68 6.64
C ARG A 159 4.53 6.25 5.28
N VAL A 160 5.44 6.81 4.50
CA VAL A 160 5.16 7.27 3.11
C VAL A 160 4.74 6.09 2.22
N ALA A 161 5.39 4.94 2.36
CA ALA A 161 5.01 3.74 1.61
C ALA A 161 3.59 3.27 1.94
N LEU A 162 3.25 3.23 3.24
CA LEU A 162 1.90 2.92 3.68
C LEU A 162 0.90 3.94 3.12
N ALA A 163 1.20 5.24 3.24
CA ALA A 163 0.35 6.32 2.73
C ALA A 163 0.06 6.15 1.23
N LYS A 164 1.10 6.00 0.41
CA LYS A 164 1.01 5.79 -1.04
C LYS A 164 0.01 4.69 -1.39
N ILE A 165 0.09 3.56 -0.71
CA ILE A 165 -0.74 2.39 -1.01
C ILE A 165 -2.19 2.63 -0.58
N LEU A 166 -2.42 3.18 0.62
CA LEU A 166 -3.77 3.47 1.11
C LEU A 166 -4.47 4.54 0.24
N ILE A 167 -3.72 5.54 -0.23
CA ILE A 167 -4.21 6.60 -1.11
C ILE A 167 -4.69 6.03 -2.45
N SER A 168 -3.95 5.05 -3.01
CA SER A 168 -4.30 4.38 -4.26
C SER A 168 -5.58 3.52 -4.19
N ASN A 169 -6.06 3.21 -2.98
CA ASN A 169 -7.30 2.47 -2.73
C ASN A 169 -7.45 1.18 -3.58
N PRO A 170 -6.51 0.22 -3.47
CA PRO A 170 -6.51 -1.00 -4.28
C PRO A 170 -7.64 -1.95 -3.87
N GLN A 171 -8.00 -2.87 -4.77
CA GLN A 171 -8.96 -3.94 -4.45
C GLN A 171 -8.34 -5.01 -3.55
N PHE A 172 -7.04 -5.30 -3.73
CA PHE A 172 -6.28 -6.24 -2.93
C PHE A 172 -5.08 -5.55 -2.28
N LEU A 173 -5.06 -5.52 -0.95
CA LEU A 173 -4.01 -4.91 -0.15
C LEU A 173 -3.14 -5.99 0.50
N ILE A 174 -1.84 -5.95 0.22
CA ILE A 174 -0.85 -6.87 0.77
C ILE A 174 0.07 -6.08 1.72
N LEU A 175 0.18 -6.51 2.97
CA LEU A 175 0.90 -5.78 4.01
C LEU A 175 1.96 -6.63 4.69
N ASP A 176 3.23 -6.21 4.65
CA ASP A 176 4.35 -6.86 5.34
C ASP A 176 4.83 -6.04 6.55
N GLU A 177 4.49 -6.52 7.75
CA GLU A 177 4.73 -5.89 9.05
C GLU A 177 4.26 -4.42 9.11
N PRO A 178 2.96 -4.13 8.82
CA PRO A 178 2.46 -2.77 8.62
C PRO A 178 2.56 -1.88 9.87
N THR A 179 2.59 -2.45 11.07
CA THR A 179 2.63 -1.70 12.33
C THR A 179 4.04 -1.25 12.73
N ASN A 180 5.09 -1.79 12.10
CA ASN A 180 6.45 -1.40 12.43
C ASN A 180 6.70 0.08 12.14
N HIS A 181 7.35 0.77 13.09
CA HIS A 181 7.63 2.21 13.05
C HIS A 181 6.39 3.12 13.14
N LEU A 182 5.23 2.56 13.50
CA LEU A 182 4.06 3.33 13.91
C LEU A 182 4.00 3.47 15.44
N ASP A 183 3.46 4.58 15.89
CA ASP A 183 3.09 4.77 17.30
C ASP A 183 1.66 4.30 17.53
N ILE A 184 1.22 4.32 18.79
CA ILE A 184 -0.06 3.76 19.21
C ILE A 184 -1.22 4.44 18.49
N ASP A 185 -1.20 5.78 18.39
CA ASP A 185 -2.26 6.55 17.72
C ASP A 185 -2.38 6.16 16.23
N MET A 186 -1.24 6.03 15.54
CA MET A 186 -1.19 5.60 14.14
C MET A 186 -1.68 4.16 13.95
N ILE A 187 -1.36 3.26 14.89
CA ILE A 187 -1.81 1.86 14.85
C ILE A 187 -3.33 1.81 15.02
N GLU A 188 -3.89 2.49 16.03
CA GLU A 188 -5.35 2.52 16.26
C GLU A 188 -6.11 3.12 15.06
N TRP A 189 -5.56 4.18 14.47
CA TRP A 189 -6.10 4.75 13.24
C TRP A 189 -6.06 3.75 12.08
N LEU A 190 -4.92 3.09 11.85
CA LEU A 190 -4.77 2.11 10.77
C LEU A 190 -5.72 0.93 10.97
N GLU A 191 -5.87 0.46 12.22
CA GLU A 191 -6.82 -0.59 12.57
C GLU A 191 -8.25 -0.18 12.18
N ALA A 192 -8.68 1.02 12.58
CA ALA A 192 -10.00 1.53 12.26
C ALA A 192 -10.21 1.71 10.75
N TYR A 193 -9.20 2.20 10.03
CA TYR A 193 -9.21 2.38 8.58
C TYR A 193 -9.38 1.03 7.87
N LEU A 194 -8.51 0.06 8.15
CA LEU A 194 -8.54 -1.25 7.52
C LEU A 194 -9.81 -2.03 7.88
N SER A 195 -10.30 -1.91 9.12
CA SER A 195 -11.55 -2.53 9.59
C SER A 195 -12.77 -2.06 8.80
N ARG A 196 -12.85 -0.76 8.49
CA ARG A 196 -13.98 -0.18 7.75
C ARG A 196 -13.86 -0.33 6.23
N SER A 197 -12.64 -0.52 5.74
CA SER A 197 -12.40 -0.72 4.31
C SER A 197 -13.08 -1.99 3.79
N ARG A 198 -13.52 -1.94 2.53
CA ARG A 198 -14.01 -3.11 1.77
C ARG A 198 -12.89 -3.81 0.99
N MET A 199 -11.64 -3.41 1.24
CA MET A 199 -10.47 -4.02 0.61
C MET A 199 -10.36 -5.47 1.03
N THR A 200 -9.90 -6.30 0.11
CA THR A 200 -9.40 -7.62 0.48
C THR A 200 -7.99 -7.43 1.02
N ILE A 201 -7.65 -8.06 2.15
CA ILE A 201 -6.37 -7.84 2.82
C ILE A 201 -5.66 -9.18 3.03
N LEU A 202 -4.39 -9.24 2.66
CA LEU A 202 -3.46 -10.28 3.08
C LEU A 202 -2.32 -9.62 3.85
N MET A 203 -2.14 -9.98 5.12
CA MET A 203 -1.11 -9.35 5.95
C MET A 203 -0.22 -10.35 6.65
N VAL A 204 1.05 -9.97 6.81
CA VAL A 204 2.03 -10.62 7.68
C VAL A 204 2.37 -9.64 8.79
N THR A 205 2.24 -10.07 10.04
CA THR A 205 2.73 -9.30 11.18
C THR A 205 3.01 -10.21 12.37
N HIS A 206 3.95 -9.80 13.21
CA HIS A 206 4.14 -10.39 14.53
C HIS A 206 3.17 -9.85 15.59
N ASP A 207 2.46 -8.77 15.28
CA ASP A 207 1.47 -8.15 16.14
C ASP A 207 0.14 -8.94 16.12
N ARG A 208 -0.03 -9.82 17.12
CA ARG A 208 -1.24 -10.64 17.26
C ARG A 208 -2.48 -9.81 17.57
N TYR A 209 -2.33 -8.70 18.30
CA TYR A 209 -3.47 -7.86 18.64
C TYR A 209 -4.02 -7.19 17.37
N PHE A 210 -3.12 -6.67 16.53
CA PHE A 210 -3.49 -6.12 15.23
C PHE A 210 -4.16 -7.16 14.33
N LEU A 211 -3.63 -8.39 14.28
CA LEU A 211 -4.26 -9.49 13.53
C LEU A 211 -5.67 -9.78 14.02
N ASP A 212 -5.85 -9.95 15.33
CA ASP A 212 -7.14 -10.29 15.94
C ASP A 212 -8.20 -9.20 15.72
N LYS A 213 -7.78 -7.94 15.57
CA LYS A 213 -8.67 -6.81 15.29
C LYS A 213 -9.12 -6.74 13.84
N ILE A 214 -8.26 -7.10 12.89
CA ILE A 214 -8.50 -6.87 11.46
C ILE A 214 -8.92 -8.14 10.73
N CYS A 215 -8.27 -9.26 11.04
CA CYS A 215 -8.41 -10.48 10.27
C CYS A 215 -9.64 -11.26 10.71
N SER A 216 -10.34 -11.80 9.72
CA SER A 216 -11.47 -12.72 9.91
C SER A 216 -11.08 -14.18 9.63
N LYS A 217 -9.87 -14.41 9.10
CA LYS A 217 -9.30 -15.70 8.74
C LYS A 217 -7.80 -15.75 9.00
#